data_AF-M8CD55-F1
#
_entry.id   AF-M8CD55-F1
#
_cell.length_a   1.000
_cell.length_b   1.000
_cell.length_c   1.000
_cell.angle_alpha   90.00
_cell.angle_beta   90.00
_cell.angle_gamma   90.00
#
_symmetry.space_group_name_H-M   'P 1'
#
loop_
_entity.id
_entity.type
_entity.pdbx_description
1 polymer ?
#
loop_
_entity_poly.entity_id
_entity_poly.type
_entity_poly.pdbx_seq_one_letter_code
_entity_poly.pdbx_strand_id
1 'polypeptide(L)'
;MASMLCSYSVSMPAAARAPLLRSSASSSAPSVGVGRICPFLEKKTNRANKVSFSNHKTKKQQFVNLQYKKLWWEAGKRYVKLRLSTKALKTIEKHGLDAVAKKAGIDLNKK
;
A
#
# COMPACT_ATOMS: atom_id res chain seq x y z
N MET A 1 45.25 -63.30 -11.65
CA MET A 1 43.84 -63.57 -12.01
C MET A 1 42.96 -63.07 -10.87
N ALA A 2 41.86 -62.39 -11.22
CA ALA A 2 40.78 -61.88 -10.37
C ALA A 2 41.16 -60.75 -9.38
N SER A 3 40.97 -59.47 -9.70
CA SER A 3 39.70 -58.71 -9.74
C SER A 3 38.92 -58.73 -8.42
N MET A 4 39.00 -57.64 -7.65
CA MET A 4 37.85 -57.16 -6.91
C MET A 4 37.87 -55.62 -6.83
N LEU A 5 36.91 -55.04 -7.53
CA LEU A 5 36.46 -53.67 -7.38
C LEU A 5 35.91 -53.51 -5.96
N CYS A 6 36.42 -52.53 -5.22
CA CYS A 6 35.67 -51.94 -4.12
C CYS A 6 35.65 -50.43 -4.31
N SER A 7 34.57 -49.99 -4.93
CA SER A 7 33.86 -48.75 -4.59
C SER A 7 34.09 -48.32 -3.14
N TYR A 8 34.33 -47.03 -2.88
CA TYR A 8 33.49 -46.23 -1.98
C TYR A 8 33.93 -44.75 -1.95
N SER A 9 32.97 -43.89 -2.28
CA SER A 9 32.76 -42.49 -1.86
C SER A 9 33.97 -41.53 -1.78
N VAL A 10 34.15 -40.73 -2.82
CA VAL A 10 34.77 -39.40 -2.68
C VAL A 10 33.80 -38.51 -1.89
N SER A 11 34.14 -38.20 -0.65
CA SER A 11 33.42 -37.20 0.16
C SER A 11 33.81 -35.80 -0.33
N MET A 12 32.91 -35.16 -1.08
CA MET A 12 33.02 -33.73 -1.39
C MET A 12 32.56 -32.92 -0.15
N PRO A 13 33.42 -32.08 0.47
CA PRO A 13 32.95 -31.17 1.50
C PRO A 13 32.14 -30.05 0.84
N ALA A 14 30.95 -29.83 1.39
CA ALA A 14 30.01 -28.80 0.99
C ALA A 14 30.68 -27.43 0.94
N ALA A 15 30.70 -26.82 -0.24
CA ALA A 15 30.99 -25.41 -0.41
C ALA A 15 29.99 -24.61 0.44
N ALA A 16 30.47 -24.02 1.53
CA ALA A 16 29.71 -23.12 2.39
C ALA A 16 29.27 -21.90 1.58
N ARG A 17 28.00 -21.89 1.16
CA ARG A 17 27.33 -20.69 0.66
C ARG A 17 27.00 -19.82 1.88
N ALA A 18 27.74 -18.74 2.03
CA ALA A 18 27.43 -17.68 2.99
C ALA A 18 25.97 -17.20 2.79
N PRO A 19 25.20 -16.98 3.86
CA PRO A 19 23.89 -16.37 3.71
C PRO A 19 24.11 -14.91 3.31
N LEU A 20 23.74 -14.59 2.07
CA LEU A 20 23.53 -13.19 1.69
C LEU A 20 22.49 -12.62 2.65
N LEU A 21 22.90 -11.67 3.49
CA LEU A 21 21.98 -10.81 4.22
C LEU A 21 21.06 -10.15 3.21
N ARG A 22 19.84 -10.68 3.10
CA ARG A 22 18.74 -10.04 2.37
C ARG A 22 18.27 -8.88 3.23
N SER A 23 18.93 -7.74 3.10
CA SER A 23 18.48 -6.47 3.64
C SER A 23 17.09 -6.16 3.07
N SER A 24 16.05 -6.53 3.79
CA SER A 24 14.68 -6.11 3.51
C SER A 24 14.52 -4.66 3.97
N ALA A 25 15.07 -3.74 3.21
CA ALA A 25 14.61 -2.35 3.21
C ALA A 25 13.25 -2.32 2.50
N SER A 26 12.19 -2.72 3.20
CA SER A 26 10.82 -2.45 2.79
C SER A 26 10.53 -0.98 3.04
N SER A 27 11.07 -0.10 2.18
CA SER A 27 10.52 1.24 2.03
C SER A 27 9.22 1.13 1.24
N SER A 28 8.16 0.65 1.89
CA SER A 28 6.80 0.79 1.39
C SER A 28 6.39 2.25 1.53
N ALA A 29 6.97 3.13 0.72
CA ALA A 29 6.33 4.41 0.47
C ALA A 29 4.95 4.07 -0.13
N PRO A 30 3.83 4.59 0.41
CA PRO A 30 2.55 4.41 -0.23
C PRO A 30 2.64 5.11 -1.58
N SER A 31 2.88 4.32 -2.64
CA SER A 31 2.69 4.74 -4.02
C SER A 31 1.33 5.43 -4.05
N VAL A 32 1.29 6.69 -4.47
CA VAL A 32 0.06 7.47 -4.64
C VAL A 32 -0.66 6.81 -5.81
N GLY A 33 -1.37 5.74 -5.47
CA GLY A 33 -1.55 4.59 -6.34
C GLY A 33 -2.83 4.68 -7.15
N VAL A 34 -2.70 4.23 -8.39
CA VAL A 34 -3.70 4.13 -9.43
C VAL A 34 -4.84 3.19 -8.96
N GLY A 35 -5.84 3.74 -8.26
CA GLY A 35 -7.00 3.01 -7.77
C GLY A 35 -7.95 3.91 -6.98
N ARG A 36 -9.26 3.60 -6.89
CA ARG A 36 -10.24 4.44 -6.16
C ARG A 36 -10.15 4.25 -4.64
N ILE A 37 -8.99 4.62 -4.07
CA ILE A 37 -8.65 4.53 -2.65
C ILE A 37 -8.26 5.92 -2.14
N CYS A 38 -8.67 6.25 -0.93
CA CYS A 38 -8.23 7.46 -0.25
C CYS A 38 -6.87 7.22 0.44
N PRO A 39 -5.82 8.00 0.15
CA PRO A 39 -4.48 7.74 0.69
C PRO A 39 -4.35 7.99 2.19
N PHE A 40 -5.21 8.82 2.80
CA PHE A 40 -5.10 9.20 4.22
C PHE A 40 -5.89 8.32 5.19
N LEU A 41 -7.03 7.78 4.74
CA LEU A 41 -7.97 7.03 5.60
C LEU A 41 -8.21 5.61 5.07
N GLU A 42 -7.44 5.17 4.08
CA GLU A 42 -7.55 3.87 3.40
C GLU A 42 -8.98 3.46 3.01
N LYS A 43 -9.84 4.43 2.69
CA LYS A 43 -11.22 4.13 2.29
C LYS A 43 -11.23 3.46 0.93
N LYS A 44 -11.82 2.27 0.86
CA LYS A 44 -11.93 1.43 -0.34
C LYS A 44 -13.38 1.44 -0.86
N THR A 45 -13.53 1.02 -2.10
CA THR A 45 -14.84 0.81 -2.73
C THR A 45 -15.55 -0.36 -2.05
N ASN A 46 -16.84 -0.21 -1.77
CA ASN A 46 -17.66 -1.26 -1.17
C ASN A 46 -18.41 -2.06 -2.25
N ARG A 47 -18.49 -3.39 -2.12
CA ARG A 47 -19.29 -4.25 -3.00
C ARG A 47 -20.65 -4.50 -2.35
N ALA A 48 -21.70 -3.92 -2.89
CA ALA A 48 -23.07 -4.04 -2.39
C ALA A 48 -24.01 -4.63 -3.45
N ASN A 49 -25.25 -4.95 -3.06
CA ASN A 49 -26.31 -5.30 -4.01
C ASN A 49 -27.23 -4.08 -4.21
N LYS A 50 -27.68 -3.83 -5.43
CA LYS A 50 -28.88 -3.04 -5.71
C LYS A 50 -30.07 -4.01 -5.66
N VAL A 51 -31.05 -3.73 -4.80
CA VAL A 51 -32.25 -4.54 -4.61
C VAL A 51 -33.41 -3.86 -5.33
N SER A 52 -34.14 -4.58 -6.18
CA SER A 52 -35.37 -4.09 -6.82
C SER A 52 -36.58 -4.22 -5.89
N PHE A 53 -37.71 -3.63 -6.28
CA PHE A 53 -38.99 -3.83 -5.59
C PHE A 53 -39.38 -5.32 -5.53
N SER A 54 -39.13 -6.08 -6.59
CA SER A 54 -39.28 -7.54 -6.64
C SER A 54 -38.18 -8.34 -5.92
N ASN A 55 -37.32 -7.67 -5.14
CA ASN A 55 -36.20 -8.27 -4.40
C ASN A 55 -35.12 -8.97 -5.26
N HIS A 56 -35.06 -8.66 -6.56
CA HIS A 56 -33.97 -9.10 -7.43
C HIS A 56 -32.67 -8.36 -7.07
N LYS A 57 -31.58 -9.10 -6.89
CA LYS A 57 -30.30 -8.57 -6.39
C LYS A 57 -29.26 -8.49 -7.50
N THR A 58 -28.90 -7.28 -7.89
CA THR A 58 -27.81 -7.03 -8.86
C THR A 58 -26.55 -6.54 -8.14
N LYS A 59 -25.37 -7.06 -8.48
CA LYS A 59 -24.10 -6.60 -7.88
C LYS A 59 -23.79 -5.17 -8.32
N LYS A 60 -23.44 -4.29 -7.38
CA LYS A 60 -23.05 -2.90 -7.62
C LYS A 60 -21.85 -2.53 -6.75
N GLN A 61 -20.90 -1.80 -7.33
CA GLN A 61 -19.80 -1.19 -6.58
C GLN A 61 -20.19 0.22 -6.11
N GLN A 62 -20.02 0.50 -4.83
CA GLN A 62 -20.19 1.82 -4.22
C GLN A 62 -18.82 2.47 -4.08
N PHE A 63 -18.55 3.44 -4.95
CA PHE A 63 -17.27 4.13 -4.97
C PHE A 63 -17.15 5.16 -3.83
N VAL A 64 -15.91 5.39 -3.41
CA VAL A 64 -15.58 6.48 -2.48
C VAL A 64 -15.73 7.83 -3.18
N ASN A 65 -16.31 8.82 -2.50
CA ASN A 65 -16.38 10.20 -2.98
C ASN A 65 -15.00 10.86 -2.91
N LEU A 66 -14.18 10.60 -3.94
CA LEU A 66 -12.83 11.13 -4.10
C LEU A 66 -12.87 12.40 -4.95
N GLN A 67 -12.22 13.45 -4.47
CA GLN A 67 -12.19 14.77 -5.10
C GLN A 67 -10.76 15.30 -5.14
N TYR A 68 -10.40 16.00 -6.21
CA TYR A 68 -9.15 16.75 -6.27
C TYR A 68 -9.35 18.10 -5.58
N LYS A 69 -8.57 18.36 -4.52
CA LYS A 69 -8.61 19.62 -3.77
C LYS A 69 -7.21 20.12 -3.49
N LYS A 70 -7.06 21.44 -3.47
CA LYS A 70 -5.84 22.14 -3.04
C LYS A 70 -5.99 22.45 -1.56
N LEU A 71 -5.07 21.97 -0.75
CA LEU A 71 -5.01 22.30 0.68
C LEU A 71 -3.80 23.19 0.93
N TRP A 72 -3.97 24.19 1.79
CA TRP A 72 -2.86 25.00 2.28
C TRP A 72 -2.07 24.19 3.31
N TRP A 73 -0.75 24.24 3.21
CA TRP A 73 0.16 23.58 4.14
C TRP A 73 1.05 24.62 4.81
N GLU A 74 0.90 24.76 6.13
CA GLU A 74 1.57 25.82 6.90
C GLU A 74 3.10 25.66 6.90
N ALA A 75 3.61 24.46 7.14
CA ALA A 75 5.05 24.24 7.26
C ALA A 75 5.80 24.47 5.93
N GLY A 76 5.19 24.13 4.80
CA GLY A 76 5.77 24.35 3.47
C GLY A 76 5.32 25.64 2.79
N LYS A 77 4.45 26.45 3.44
CA LYS A 77 3.85 27.69 2.90
C LYS A 77 3.37 27.57 1.46
N ARG A 78 2.74 26.44 1.12
CA ARG A 78 2.34 26.12 -0.26
C ARG A 78 1.03 25.38 -0.32
N TYR A 79 0.39 25.41 -1.49
CA TYR A 79 -0.76 24.57 -1.77
C TYR A 79 -0.34 23.19 -2.25
N VAL A 80 -0.88 22.13 -1.64
CA VAL A 80 -0.68 20.75 -2.06
C VAL A 80 -1.94 20.24 -2.76
N LYS A 81 -1.79 19.73 -3.99
CA LYS A 81 -2.89 19.11 -4.75
C LYS A 81 -3.06 17.66 -4.31
N LEU A 82 -4.19 17.35 -3.69
CA LEU A 82 -4.46 16.02 -3.15
C LEU A 82 -5.78 15.46 -3.67
N ARG A 83 -5.78 14.15 -3.95
CA ARG A 83 -7.03 13.40 -4.17
C ARG A 83 -7.53 12.87 -2.83
N LEU A 84 -8.60 13.47 -2.31
CA LEU A 84 -9.08 13.28 -0.96
C LEU A 84 -10.51 12.76 -0.94
N SER A 85 -10.85 11.99 0.10
CA SER A 85 -12.26 11.72 0.41
C SER A 85 -12.85 12.88 1.21
N THR A 86 -14.17 13.07 1.13
CA THR A 86 -14.85 14.11 1.93
C THR A 86 -14.70 13.90 3.44
N LYS A 87 -14.59 12.65 3.88
CA LYS A 87 -14.32 12.34 5.29
C LYS A 87 -12.88 12.68 5.68
N ALA A 88 -11.92 12.50 4.77
CA ALA A 88 -10.54 12.93 5.02
C ALA A 88 -10.42 14.45 5.16
N LEU A 89 -11.18 15.22 4.36
CA LEU A 89 -11.25 16.69 4.53
C LEU A 89 -11.70 17.05 5.96
N LYS A 90 -12.80 16.47 6.44
CA LYS A 90 -13.27 16.69 7.82
C LYS A 90 -12.24 16.28 8.89
N THR A 91 -11.47 15.23 8.65
CA THR A 91 -10.40 14.79 9.57
C THR A 91 -9.24 15.79 9.57
N ILE A 92 -8.87 16.33 8.41
CA ILE A 92 -7.82 17.34 8.26
C ILE A 92 -8.23 18.64 8.95
N GLU A 93 -9.49 19.07 8.81
CA GLU A 93 -10.02 20.24 9.51
C GLU A 93 -9.95 20.09 11.04
N LYS A 94 -10.16 18.87 11.56
CA LYS A 94 -10.16 18.60 13.01
C LYS A 94 -8.78 18.41 13.63
N HIS A 95 -7.87 17.73 12.93
CA HIS A 95 -6.57 17.32 13.49
C HIS A 95 -5.38 18.03 12.86
N GLY A 96 -5.59 18.83 11.81
CA GLY A 96 -4.53 19.42 11.00
C GLY A 96 -3.98 18.46 9.94
N LEU A 97 -3.38 19.05 8.90
CA LEU A 97 -2.84 18.29 7.76
C LEU A 97 -1.63 17.44 8.16
N ASP A 98 -0.74 17.97 8.99
CA ASP A 98 0.52 17.31 9.39
C ASP A 98 0.27 16.05 10.21
N ALA A 99 -0.65 16.11 11.17
CA ALA A 99 -0.99 14.96 12.01
C ALA A 99 -1.58 13.81 11.18
N VAL A 100 -2.43 14.14 10.21
CA VAL A 100 -3.07 13.15 9.35
C VAL A 100 -2.07 12.57 8.34
N ALA A 101 -1.16 13.39 7.80
CA ALA A 101 -0.11 12.93 6.90
C ALA A 101 0.89 12.00 7.59
N LYS A 102 1.30 12.32 8.83
CA LYS A 102 2.17 11.46 9.66
C LYS A 102 1.52 10.11 9.95
N LYS A 103 0.23 10.09 10.31
CA LYS A 103 -0.52 8.84 10.55
C LYS A 103 -0.60 7.96 9.30
N ALA A 104 -0.70 8.57 8.12
CA ALA A 104 -0.76 7.86 6.84
C ALA A 104 0.62 7.51 6.27
N GLY A 105 1.73 7.97 6.87
CA GLY A 105 3.08 7.77 6.36
C GLY A 105 3.35 8.42 5.00
N ILE A 106 2.73 9.58 4.73
CA ILE A 106 2.83 10.28 3.44
C ILE A 106 3.74 11.49 3.56
N ASP A 107 4.77 11.55 2.71
CA ASP A 107 5.62 12.72 2.55
C ASP A 107 4.89 13.82 1.77
N LEU A 108 4.63 14.97 2.42
CA LEU A 108 3.95 16.10 1.79
C LEU A 108 4.84 16.86 0.78
N ASN A 109 6.16 16.74 0.85
CA ASN A 109 7.11 17.43 -0.06
C ASN A 109 7.14 16.88 -1.48
N LYS A 110 6.84 15.59 -1.65
CA LYS A 110 6.89 14.90 -2.95
C LYS A 110 5.59 15.03 -3.76
N LYS A 111 4.64 15.83 -3.27
CA LYS A 111 3.31 16.06 -3.86
C LYS A 111 3.07 17.53 -4.22
#